data_AF-A0A4Y9U834-F1
#
_entry.id   AF-A0A4Y9U834-F1
#
_cell.length_a   1.000
_cell.length_b   1.000
_cell.length_c   1.000
_cell.angle_alpha   90.00
_cell.angle_beta   90.00
_cell.angle_gamma   90.00
#
_symmetry.space_group_name_H-M   'P 1'
#
loop_
_entity.id
_entity.type
_entity.pdbx_description
1 polymer ?
#
loop_
_entity_poly.entity_id
_entity_poly.type
_entity_poly.pdbx_seq_one_letter_code
_entity_poly.pdbx_strand_id
1 'polypeptide(L)'
;MARQLRPQDEDSGCSSEPVDTSVHRWAREPCPRKLQPILDGLEIDALDESARLYLQRQLYIGSLFDQDRMGHVVMTLRCITESEGNEGALSEMNLRAVSGTIGPFEDRGIALIEAFDQIPLLSVFEQMRALEYFYVSEAQAALERILKHKLRRLLPSPPPPPSKEEIREARRRAKEDARRALKETNGRIVAQKLELGRRLAAILDNTPSNTKFGRLARHQFDLRDPAEVAEVIRVWKRYGDRPDITKKVRNWRVLLALSSPSLQVPVRRQFETKILAGENVTAKSIAAKAATRKTG
;
A
#
# COMPACT_ATOMS: atom_id res chain seq x y z
N MET A 1 -30.27 15.57 62.86
CA MET A 1 -29.09 16.08 62.14
C MET A 1 -29.58 17.02 61.05
N ALA A 2 -29.48 18.33 61.31
CA ALA A 2 -29.89 19.38 60.41
C ALA A 2 -28.84 19.56 59.30
N ARG A 3 -29.28 19.55 58.04
CA ARG A 3 -28.42 19.79 56.87
C ARG A 3 -28.57 21.26 56.51
N GLN A 4 -27.56 22.06 56.84
CA GLN A 4 -27.49 23.47 56.47
C GLN A 4 -27.44 23.61 54.94
N LEU A 5 -28.40 24.36 54.40
CA LEU A 5 -28.39 24.88 53.03
C LEU A 5 -27.31 25.97 52.93
N ARG A 6 -26.46 25.90 51.90
CA ARG A 6 -25.52 27.00 51.58
C ARG A 6 -26.29 28.18 50.97
N PRO A 7 -25.87 29.43 51.20
CA PRO A 7 -26.49 30.61 50.60
C PRO A 7 -26.24 30.64 49.09
N GLN A 8 -27.22 31.17 48.36
CA GLN A 8 -27.11 31.55 46.95
C GLN A 8 -26.11 32.72 46.86
N ASP A 9 -25.01 32.53 46.13
CA ASP A 9 -24.14 33.63 45.75
C ASP A 9 -24.83 34.43 44.64
N GLU A 10 -24.89 35.73 44.88
CA GLU A 10 -25.58 36.75 44.13
C GLU A 10 -24.99 36.96 42.73
N ASP A 11 -25.86 37.50 41.86
CA ASP A 11 -25.60 38.01 40.52
C ASP A 11 -24.18 38.58 40.33
N SER A 12 -23.31 37.80 39.71
CA SER A 12 -22.07 38.30 39.12
C SER A 12 -22.43 39.01 37.82
N GLY A 13 -22.73 40.30 37.93
CA GLY A 13 -22.88 41.20 36.79
C GLY A 13 -21.65 41.14 35.90
N CYS A 14 -21.80 40.57 34.71
CA CYS A 14 -20.82 40.72 33.63
C CYS A 14 -20.73 42.21 33.28
N SER A 15 -19.71 42.89 33.81
CA SER A 15 -19.31 44.20 33.31
C SER A 15 -18.81 44.03 31.87
N SER A 16 -19.55 44.62 30.93
CA SER A 16 -19.18 44.72 29.52
C SER A 16 -18.18 45.86 29.32
N GLU A 17 -17.06 45.84 30.03
CA GLU A 17 -15.93 46.72 29.74
C GLU A 17 -15.00 46.01 28.73
N PRO A 18 -14.50 46.71 27.69
CA PRO A 18 -13.55 46.12 26.76
C PRO A 18 -12.28 45.72 27.52
N VAL A 19 -11.98 44.43 27.52
CA VAL A 19 -10.77 43.88 28.15
C VAL A 19 -9.55 44.54 27.53
N ASP A 20 -8.72 45.17 28.35
CA ASP A 20 -7.45 45.75 27.92
C ASP A 20 -6.58 44.66 27.28
N THR A 21 -6.42 44.75 25.96
CA THR A 21 -5.69 43.77 25.15
C THR A 21 -4.20 43.71 25.51
N SER A 22 -3.68 44.75 26.21
CA SER A 22 -2.31 44.83 26.73
C SER A 22 -1.98 43.80 27.82
N VAL A 23 -3.00 43.17 28.44
CA VAL A 23 -2.85 42.17 29.50
C VAL A 23 -2.30 40.85 28.97
N HIS A 24 -2.56 40.53 27.70
CA HIS A 24 -2.17 39.25 27.13
C HIS A 24 -0.72 39.25 26.64
N ARG A 25 0.06 38.24 27.07
CA ARG A 25 1.48 38.10 26.65
C ARG A 25 1.66 38.03 25.13
N TRP A 26 0.68 37.50 24.41
CA TRP A 26 0.69 37.39 22.95
C TRP A 26 0.30 38.68 22.23
N ALA A 27 -0.31 39.65 22.90
CA ALA A 27 -0.58 40.98 22.32
C ALA A 27 0.68 41.88 22.31
N ARG A 28 1.75 41.43 22.97
CA ARG A 28 3.04 42.12 23.07
C ARG A 28 4.05 41.53 22.09
N GLU A 29 5.14 42.26 21.88
CA GLU A 29 6.30 41.78 21.13
C GLU A 29 6.72 40.37 21.60
N PRO A 30 7.11 39.46 20.68
CA PRO A 30 7.36 39.69 19.25
C PRO A 30 6.16 39.43 18.32
N CYS A 31 5.00 39.05 18.85
CA CYS A 31 3.92 38.46 18.04
C CYS A 31 3.25 39.46 17.06
N PRO A 32 2.94 40.72 17.44
CA PRO A 32 2.47 41.73 16.50
C PRO A 32 3.44 41.95 15.33
N ARG A 33 4.74 42.03 15.62
CA ARG A 33 5.79 42.21 14.62
C ARG A 33 5.95 41.01 13.67
N LYS A 34 5.63 39.80 14.13
CA LYS A 34 5.59 38.61 13.27
C LYS A 34 4.33 38.52 12.43
N LEU A 35 3.19 39.00 12.94
CA LEU A 35 1.92 38.95 12.24
C LEU A 35 1.82 40.00 11.13
N GLN A 36 2.30 41.22 11.37
CA GLN A 36 2.14 42.33 10.41
C GLN A 36 2.67 42.00 9.00
N PRO A 37 3.88 41.42 8.81
CA PRO A 37 4.37 41.05 7.49
C PRO A 37 3.50 40.01 6.77
N ILE A 38 2.81 39.14 7.52
CA ILE A 38 1.88 38.15 6.95
C ILE A 38 0.64 38.86 6.41
N LEU A 39 0.07 39.80 7.19
CA LEU A 39 -1.10 40.57 6.78
C LEU A 39 -0.77 41.45 5.57
N ASP A 40 0.37 42.14 5.59
CA ASP A 40 0.84 42.97 4.49
C ASP A 40 1.04 42.14 3.21
N GLY A 41 1.65 40.96 3.33
CA GLY A 41 1.89 40.07 2.20
C GLY A 41 0.62 39.43 1.60
N LEU A 42 -0.49 39.43 2.35
CA LEU A 42 -1.80 38.97 1.88
C LEU A 42 -2.77 40.13 1.58
N GLU A 43 -2.28 41.37 1.60
CA GLU A 43 -3.07 42.59 1.33
C GLU A 43 -4.31 42.72 2.26
N ILE A 44 -4.16 42.33 3.53
CA ILE A 44 -5.23 42.41 4.54
C ILE A 44 -5.13 43.73 5.30
N ASP A 45 -5.89 44.73 4.85
CA ASP A 45 -5.84 46.10 5.39
C ASP A 45 -6.50 46.26 6.76
N ALA A 46 -7.57 45.51 7.02
CA ALA A 46 -8.36 45.60 8.24
C ALA A 46 -8.70 44.22 8.79
N LEU A 47 -8.35 43.99 10.05
CA LEU A 47 -8.68 42.79 10.80
C LEU A 47 -9.30 43.21 12.12
N ASP A 48 -10.40 42.57 12.51
CA ASP A 48 -11.00 42.82 13.80
C ASP A 48 -10.04 42.48 14.96
N GLU A 49 -10.14 43.19 16.08
CA GLU A 49 -9.19 43.07 17.19
C GLU A 49 -9.16 41.64 17.75
N SER A 50 -10.30 40.96 17.78
CA SER A 50 -10.43 39.61 18.32
C SER A 50 -9.75 38.55 17.44
N ALA A 51 -9.90 38.67 16.12
CA ALA A 51 -9.22 37.91 15.10
C ALA A 51 -7.71 38.15 15.13
N ARG A 52 -7.31 39.42 15.27
CA ARG A 52 -5.90 39.79 15.40
C ARG A 52 -5.26 39.15 16.63
N LEU A 53 -5.90 39.25 17.80
CA LEU A 53 -5.45 38.61 19.03
C LEU A 53 -5.38 37.09 18.90
N TYR A 54 -6.33 36.48 18.21
CA TYR A 54 -6.32 35.04 17.96
C TYR A 54 -5.09 34.61 17.13
N LEU A 55 -4.78 35.30 16.04
CA LEU A 55 -3.62 35.00 15.20
C LEU A 55 -2.31 35.21 15.94
N GLN A 56 -2.20 36.30 16.70
CA GLN A 56 -1.06 36.55 17.57
C GLN A 56 -0.87 35.44 18.62
N ARG A 57 -1.98 34.95 19.20
CA ARG A 57 -1.96 33.81 20.12
C ARG A 57 -1.45 32.54 19.44
N GLN A 58 -1.81 32.28 18.18
CA GLN A 58 -1.28 31.12 17.45
C GLN A 58 0.24 31.20 17.26
N LEU A 59 0.75 32.37 16.87
CA LEU A 59 2.20 32.59 16.73
C LEU A 59 2.93 32.46 18.07
N TYR A 60 2.32 32.96 19.15
CA TYR A 60 2.85 32.82 20.50
C TYR A 60 2.91 31.35 20.94
N ILE A 61 1.85 30.59 20.72
CA ILE A 61 1.83 29.14 21.02
C ILE A 61 2.93 28.42 20.23
N GLY A 62 3.13 28.77 18.95
CA GLY A 62 4.22 28.23 18.15
C GLY A 62 5.58 28.45 18.82
N SER A 63 5.83 29.65 19.33
CA SER A 63 7.09 29.97 20.04
C SER A 63 7.27 29.21 21.36
N LEU A 64 6.19 28.85 22.06
CA LEU A 64 6.27 28.09 23.32
C LEU A 64 6.63 26.62 23.10
N PHE A 65 6.27 26.06 21.95
CA PHE A 65 6.45 24.65 21.63
C PHE A 65 7.51 24.39 20.55
N ASP A 66 8.31 25.40 20.19
CA ASP A 66 9.30 25.35 19.11
C ASP A 66 8.71 24.81 17.79
N GLN A 67 7.49 25.26 17.49
CA GLN A 67 6.75 24.93 16.28
C GLN A 67 6.66 26.15 15.37
N ASP A 68 7.05 25.99 14.11
CA ASP A 68 6.75 26.99 13.11
C ASP A 68 5.26 26.95 12.77
N ARG A 69 4.51 27.92 13.29
CA ARG A 69 3.08 28.11 13.01
C ARG A 69 2.82 29.22 11.99
N MET A 70 3.86 29.84 11.42
CA MET A 70 3.66 30.88 10.41
C MET A 70 2.96 30.31 9.18
N GLY A 71 3.40 29.15 8.69
CA GLY A 71 2.77 28.46 7.56
C GLY A 71 1.29 28.16 7.81
N HIS A 72 0.94 27.70 9.02
CA HIS A 72 -0.44 27.43 9.42
C HIS A 72 -1.30 28.70 9.42
N VAL A 73 -0.78 29.80 9.97
CA VAL A 73 -1.47 31.10 10.00
C VAL A 73 -1.68 31.63 8.59
N VAL A 74 -0.65 31.58 7.74
CA VAL A 74 -0.74 31.97 6.33
C VAL A 74 -1.81 31.13 5.63
N MET A 75 -1.77 29.80 5.75
CA MET A 75 -2.72 28.91 5.09
C MET A 75 -4.16 29.17 5.56
N THR A 76 -4.36 29.41 6.86
CA THR A 76 -5.68 29.76 7.43
C THR A 76 -6.23 31.02 6.80
N LEU A 77 -5.41 32.07 6.67
CA LEU A 77 -5.83 33.34 6.07
C LEU A 77 -6.15 33.16 4.59
N ARG A 78 -5.28 32.50 3.83
CA ARG A 78 -5.48 32.24 2.39
C ARG A 78 -6.76 31.45 2.11
N CYS A 79 -7.08 30.45 2.94
CA CYS A 79 -8.32 29.69 2.81
C CYS A 79 -9.60 30.53 2.97
N ILE A 80 -9.51 31.72 3.58
CA ILE A 80 -10.65 32.63 3.75
C ILE A 80 -10.60 33.77 2.71
N THR A 81 -9.42 34.37 2.50
CA THR A 81 -9.27 35.58 1.68
C THR A 81 -9.12 35.30 0.20
N GLU A 82 -8.55 34.15 -0.18
CA GLU A 82 -8.35 33.79 -1.59
C GLU A 82 -9.46 32.88 -2.13
N SER A 83 -10.32 32.35 -1.26
CA SER A 83 -11.44 31.50 -1.70
C SER A 83 -12.63 32.33 -2.20
N GLU A 84 -13.23 31.92 -3.31
CA GLU A 84 -14.38 32.60 -3.93
C GLU A 84 -15.65 32.48 -3.07
N GLY A 85 -16.40 33.58 -2.90
CA GLY A 85 -17.69 33.58 -2.18
C GLY A 85 -17.58 33.64 -0.65
N ASN A 86 -16.38 33.85 -0.11
CA ASN A 86 -16.12 34.04 1.32
C ASN A 86 -15.70 35.48 1.66
N GLU A 87 -16.03 36.45 0.81
CA GLU A 87 -15.78 37.86 1.06
C GLU A 87 -16.45 38.29 2.37
N GLY A 88 -15.69 38.91 3.28
CA GLY A 88 -16.18 39.30 4.60
C GLY A 88 -16.29 38.15 5.61
N ALA A 89 -15.88 36.93 5.29
CA ALA A 89 -15.83 35.83 6.24
C ALA A 89 -14.66 35.94 7.25
N LEU A 90 -13.78 36.94 7.11
CA LEU A 90 -12.61 37.15 7.97
C LEU A 90 -13.02 37.68 9.36
N SER A 91 -13.52 36.78 10.20
CA SER A 91 -13.91 37.03 11.60
C SER A 91 -13.21 36.04 12.55
N GLU A 92 -13.12 36.37 13.84
CA GLU A 92 -12.52 35.47 14.84
C GLU A 92 -13.15 34.06 14.83
N MET A 93 -14.48 33.99 14.70
CA MET A 93 -15.24 32.73 14.68
C MET A 93 -14.80 31.83 13.52
N ASN A 94 -14.76 32.39 12.31
CA ASN A 94 -14.36 31.65 11.11
C ASN A 94 -12.88 31.31 11.13
N LEU A 95 -12.02 32.24 11.57
CA LEU A 95 -10.58 31.98 11.71
C LEU A 95 -10.30 30.80 12.63
N ARG A 96 -10.95 30.76 13.79
CA ARG A 96 -10.83 29.64 14.74
C ARG A 96 -11.29 28.32 14.15
N ALA A 97 -12.45 28.33 13.50
CA ALA A 97 -13.01 27.12 12.90
C ALA A 97 -12.13 26.62 11.73
N VAL A 98 -11.71 27.49 10.82
CA VAL A 98 -10.83 27.15 9.70
C VAL A 98 -9.49 26.63 10.22
N SER A 99 -8.81 27.36 11.09
CA SER A 99 -7.54 26.95 11.71
C SER A 99 -7.64 25.58 12.38
N GLY A 100 -8.73 25.30 13.13
CA GLY A 100 -8.96 24.00 13.75
C GLY A 100 -9.17 22.85 12.75
N THR A 101 -9.57 23.15 11.51
CA THR A 101 -9.90 22.12 10.50
C THR A 101 -8.77 21.77 9.55
N ILE A 102 -7.92 22.73 9.21
CA ILE A 102 -7.00 22.58 8.07
C ILE A 102 -5.78 21.72 8.35
N GLY A 103 -5.42 21.50 9.62
CA GLY A 103 -4.18 20.80 10.01
C GLY A 103 -3.88 19.51 9.23
N PRO A 104 -4.83 18.56 9.10
CA PRO A 104 -4.64 17.33 8.34
C PRO A 104 -4.50 17.49 6.81
N PHE A 105 -4.66 18.70 6.27
CA PHE A 105 -4.73 19.00 4.84
C PHE A 105 -3.74 20.11 4.42
N GLU A 106 -2.91 20.64 5.32
CA GLU A 106 -1.97 21.71 5.01
C GLU A 106 -0.99 21.34 3.88
N ASP A 107 -0.65 20.06 3.77
CA ASP A 107 0.20 19.50 2.73
C ASP A 107 -0.43 19.56 1.33
N ARG A 108 -1.74 19.85 1.24
CA ARG A 108 -2.47 19.98 -0.02
C ARG A 108 -2.30 21.34 -0.69
N GLY A 109 -1.75 22.33 0.01
CA GLY A 109 -1.41 23.64 -0.56
C GLY A 109 -2.60 24.32 -1.25
N ILE A 110 -2.47 24.62 -2.55
CA ILE A 110 -3.51 25.31 -3.33
C ILE A 110 -4.82 24.50 -3.38
N ALA A 111 -4.76 23.18 -3.44
CA ALA A 111 -5.98 22.34 -3.47
C ALA A 111 -6.81 22.48 -2.19
N LEU A 112 -6.20 22.90 -1.06
CA LEU A 112 -6.93 23.23 0.15
C LEU A 112 -7.73 24.54 -0.02
N ILE A 113 -7.12 25.56 -0.63
CA ILE A 113 -7.80 26.84 -0.92
C ILE A 113 -8.96 26.62 -1.89
N GLU A 114 -8.75 25.87 -2.97
CA GLU A 114 -9.79 25.50 -3.94
C GLU A 114 -10.94 24.68 -3.30
N ALA A 115 -10.66 23.92 -2.23
CA ALA A 115 -11.69 23.23 -1.49
C ALA A 115 -12.60 24.22 -0.72
N PHE A 116 -12.06 25.37 -0.30
CA PHE A 116 -12.84 26.41 0.37
C PHE A 116 -13.73 27.22 -0.59
N ASP A 117 -13.43 27.28 -1.90
CA ASP A 117 -14.35 27.83 -2.91
C ASP A 117 -15.72 27.12 -2.92
N GLN A 118 -15.73 25.85 -2.52
CA GLN A 118 -16.94 25.02 -2.46
C GLN A 118 -17.62 25.05 -1.08
N ILE A 119 -17.09 25.85 -0.13
CA ILE A 119 -17.59 25.94 1.23
C ILE A 119 -17.94 27.41 1.51
N PRO A 120 -19.22 27.82 1.34
CA PRO A 120 -19.66 29.18 1.64
C PRO A 120 -19.73 29.37 3.17
N LEU A 121 -18.67 29.89 3.77
CA LEU A 121 -18.47 30.00 5.22
C LEU A 121 -19.61 30.77 5.89
N LEU A 122 -20.00 31.91 5.32
CA LEU A 122 -21.07 32.76 5.82
C LEU A 122 -22.42 32.04 5.81
N SER A 123 -22.76 31.40 4.69
CA SER A 123 -24.01 30.64 4.54
C SER A 123 -24.09 29.46 5.51
N VAL A 124 -22.98 28.74 5.71
CA VAL A 124 -22.90 27.64 6.69
C VAL A 124 -23.13 28.16 8.11
N PHE A 125 -22.55 29.32 8.44
CA PHE A 125 -22.72 29.93 9.76
C PHE A 125 -24.16 30.44 9.98
N GLU A 126 -24.77 31.08 8.98
CA GLU A 126 -26.17 31.53 9.03
C GLU A 126 -27.13 30.37 9.20
N GLN A 127 -26.94 29.29 8.46
CA GLN A 127 -27.73 28.05 8.61
C GLN A 127 -27.59 27.47 10.01
N MET A 128 -26.37 27.46 10.56
CA MET A 128 -26.12 27.00 11.92
C MET A 128 -26.86 27.87 12.96
N ARG A 129 -26.89 29.19 12.77
CA ARG A 129 -27.65 30.11 13.65
C ARG A 129 -29.15 29.92 13.53
N ALA A 130 -29.66 29.73 12.32
CA ALA A 130 -31.09 29.54 12.05
C ALA A 130 -31.66 28.27 12.70
N LEU A 131 -30.82 27.29 13.03
CA LEU A 131 -31.24 26.09 13.75
C LEU A 131 -31.56 26.36 15.24
N GLU A 132 -31.17 27.51 15.80
CA GLU A 132 -31.37 27.93 17.21
C GLU A 132 -30.96 26.88 18.27
N TYR A 133 -30.20 25.86 17.85
CA TYR A 133 -29.84 24.70 18.67
C TYR A 133 -28.48 24.87 19.35
N PHE A 134 -27.62 25.74 18.82
CA PHE A 134 -26.24 25.90 19.28
C PHE A 134 -26.10 27.11 20.19
N TYR A 135 -25.63 26.88 21.41
CA TYR A 135 -25.18 27.96 22.28
C TYR A 135 -23.96 28.68 21.66
N VAL A 136 -23.78 29.96 21.96
CA VAL A 136 -22.62 30.75 21.48
C VAL A 136 -21.29 30.08 21.84
N SER A 137 -21.23 29.43 23.01
CA SER A 137 -20.07 28.67 23.49
C SER A 137 -19.74 27.43 22.63
N GLU A 138 -20.71 26.87 21.91
CA GLU A 138 -20.56 25.65 21.13
C GLU A 138 -20.51 25.89 19.61
N ALA A 139 -20.95 27.08 19.17
CA ALA A 139 -21.01 27.48 17.77
C ALA A 139 -19.67 27.28 17.04
N GLN A 140 -18.55 27.63 17.67
CA GLN A 140 -17.22 27.44 17.09
C GLN A 140 -16.89 25.96 16.83
N ALA A 141 -17.09 25.11 17.83
CA ALA A 141 -16.79 23.68 17.73
C ALA A 141 -17.75 22.96 16.76
N ALA A 142 -18.99 23.42 16.68
CA ALA A 142 -19.96 22.93 15.70
C ALA A 142 -19.54 23.30 14.26
N LEU A 143 -19.17 24.57 14.03
CA LEU A 143 -18.68 25.05 12.74
C LEU A 143 -17.42 24.28 12.31
N GLU A 144 -16.44 24.13 13.21
CA GLU A 144 -15.23 23.33 12.97
C GLU A 144 -15.58 21.90 12.54
N ARG A 145 -16.52 21.24 13.22
CA ARG A 145 -16.95 19.88 12.87
C ARG A 145 -17.57 19.82 11.47
N ILE A 146 -18.44 20.78 11.14
CA ILE A 146 -19.08 20.87 9.82
C ILE A 146 -18.01 21.05 8.72
N LEU A 147 -17.10 22.01 8.91
CA LEU A 147 -16.01 22.27 7.98
C LEU A 147 -15.13 21.03 7.78
N LYS A 148 -14.76 20.34 8.86
CA LYS A 148 -13.97 19.10 8.80
C LYS A 148 -14.66 18.00 7.98
N HIS A 149 -15.97 17.85 8.11
CA HIS A 149 -16.73 16.90 7.30
C HIS A 149 -16.80 17.31 5.83
N LYS A 150 -16.99 18.60 5.53
CA LYS A 150 -16.98 19.12 4.16
C LYS A 150 -15.60 18.93 3.50
N LEU A 151 -14.53 19.33 4.17
CA LEU A 151 -13.16 19.17 3.68
C LEU A 151 -12.80 17.70 3.44
N ARG A 152 -13.15 16.76 4.32
CA ARG A 152 -12.90 15.33 4.08
C ARG A 152 -13.60 14.79 2.83
N ARG A 153 -14.74 15.38 2.45
CA ARG A 153 -15.46 14.99 1.25
C ARG A 153 -14.80 15.55 -0.01
N LEU A 154 -14.25 16.76 0.06
CA LEU A 154 -13.59 17.44 -1.05
C LEU A 154 -12.14 16.98 -1.26
N LEU A 155 -11.45 16.71 -0.16
CA LEU A 155 -10.06 16.27 -0.09
C LEU A 155 -10.01 14.88 0.55
N PRO A 156 -10.43 13.82 -0.16
CA PRO A 156 -10.40 12.48 0.38
C PRO A 156 -8.96 12.09 0.74
N SER A 157 -8.82 11.50 1.93
CA SER A 157 -7.58 10.85 2.31
C SER A 157 -7.28 9.71 1.33
N PRO A 158 -6.02 9.47 0.94
CA PRO A 158 -5.70 8.27 0.18
C PRO A 158 -6.23 7.03 0.92
N PRO A 159 -6.64 5.98 0.18
CA PRO A 159 -7.12 4.76 0.82
C PRO A 159 -6.04 4.25 1.79
N PRO A 160 -6.45 3.70 2.95
CA PRO A 160 -5.49 3.20 3.93
C PRO A 160 -4.59 2.17 3.26
N PRO A 161 -3.30 2.09 3.65
CA PRO A 161 -2.42 1.05 3.14
C PRO A 161 -3.04 -0.33 3.43
N PRO A 162 -2.81 -1.31 2.54
CA PRO A 162 -3.39 -2.64 2.68
C PRO A 162 -2.97 -3.26 4.02
N SER A 163 -3.92 -3.97 4.65
CA SER A 163 -3.69 -4.57 5.94
C SER A 163 -2.60 -5.64 5.87
N LYS A 164 -1.96 -5.92 7.01
CA LYS A 164 -0.96 -7.00 7.10
C LYS A 164 -1.52 -8.35 6.68
N GLU A 165 -2.82 -8.56 6.89
CA GLU A 165 -3.53 -9.78 6.50
C GLU A 165 -3.71 -9.85 4.99
N GLU A 166 -4.15 -8.77 4.36
CA GLU A 166 -4.29 -8.67 2.89
C GLU A 166 -2.95 -8.92 2.20
N ILE A 167 -1.86 -8.36 2.72
CA ILE A 167 -0.51 -8.59 2.19
C ILE A 167 -0.11 -10.07 2.31
N ARG A 168 -0.42 -10.72 3.44
CA ARG A 168 -0.14 -12.15 3.64
C ARG A 168 -0.95 -13.02 2.69
N GLU A 169 -2.22 -12.70 2.50
CA GLU A 169 -3.09 -13.42 1.58
C GLU A 169 -2.63 -13.28 0.12
N ALA A 170 -2.31 -12.06 -0.30
CA ALA A 170 -1.77 -11.79 -1.63
C ALA A 170 -0.48 -12.58 -1.88
N ARG A 171 0.42 -12.62 -0.90
CA ARG A 171 1.65 -13.41 -0.98
C ARG A 171 1.38 -14.92 -1.06
N ARG A 172 0.36 -15.43 -0.35
CA ARG A 172 -0.05 -16.84 -0.44
C ARG A 172 -0.55 -17.17 -1.84
N ARG A 173 -1.46 -16.35 -2.38
CA ARG A 173 -2.00 -16.52 -3.75
C ARG A 173 -0.88 -16.49 -4.79
N ALA A 174 -0.01 -15.48 -4.74
CA ALA A 174 1.13 -15.37 -5.65
C ALA A 174 2.06 -16.60 -5.60
N LYS A 175 2.30 -17.16 -4.41
CA LYS A 175 3.12 -18.37 -4.24
C LYS A 175 2.44 -19.62 -4.83
N GLU A 176 1.13 -19.72 -4.72
CA GLU A 176 0.35 -20.82 -5.31
C GLU A 176 0.33 -20.73 -6.84
N ASP A 177 0.11 -19.53 -7.38
CA ASP A 177 0.13 -19.29 -8.83
C ASP A 177 1.50 -19.56 -9.42
N ALA A 178 2.58 -19.10 -8.76
CA ALA A 178 3.95 -19.42 -9.17
C ALA A 178 4.22 -20.94 -9.17
N ARG A 179 3.68 -21.69 -8.20
CA ARG A 179 3.80 -23.16 -8.17
C ARG A 179 3.06 -23.82 -9.33
N ARG A 180 1.85 -23.33 -9.68
CA ARG A 180 1.06 -23.83 -10.81
C ARG A 180 1.77 -23.56 -12.14
N ALA A 181 2.20 -22.32 -12.36
CA ALA A 181 2.94 -21.91 -13.56
C ALA A 181 4.23 -22.75 -13.75
N LEU A 182 4.98 -22.99 -12.67
CA LEU A 182 6.18 -23.82 -12.73
C LEU A 182 5.87 -25.29 -13.09
N LYS A 183 4.77 -25.85 -12.54
CA LYS A 183 4.33 -27.21 -12.87
C LYS A 183 3.95 -27.34 -14.34
N GLU A 184 3.21 -26.38 -14.86
CA GLU A 184 2.83 -26.33 -16.29
C GLU A 184 4.04 -26.23 -17.20
N THR A 185 4.99 -25.36 -16.86
CA THR A 185 6.23 -25.16 -17.63
C THR A 185 7.05 -26.44 -17.66
N ASN A 186 7.24 -27.09 -16.51
CA ASN A 186 7.94 -28.37 -16.44
C ASN A 186 7.22 -29.47 -17.21
N GLY A 187 5.88 -29.51 -17.17
CA GLY A 187 5.08 -30.44 -17.96
C GLY A 187 5.29 -30.27 -19.47
N ARG A 188 5.34 -29.03 -19.96
CA ARG A 188 5.65 -28.72 -21.37
C ARG A 188 7.05 -29.21 -21.76
N ILE A 189 8.06 -28.96 -20.92
CA ILE A 189 9.43 -29.43 -21.16
C ILE A 189 9.49 -30.96 -21.23
N VAL A 190 8.82 -31.66 -20.31
CA VAL A 190 8.77 -33.13 -20.31
C VAL A 190 8.11 -33.64 -21.59
N ALA A 191 6.98 -33.07 -21.99
CA ALA A 191 6.28 -33.48 -23.22
C ALA A 191 7.14 -33.26 -24.47
N GLN A 192 7.80 -32.10 -24.59
CA GLN A 192 8.70 -31.79 -25.71
C GLN A 192 9.87 -32.78 -25.79
N LYS A 193 10.53 -33.08 -24.66
CA LYS A 193 11.66 -34.02 -24.63
C LYS A 193 11.23 -35.47 -24.88
N LEU A 194 10.03 -35.88 -24.45
CA LEU A 194 9.50 -37.19 -24.80
C LEU A 194 9.22 -37.31 -26.30
N GLU A 195 8.61 -36.29 -26.91
CA GLU A 195 8.38 -36.28 -28.36
C GLU A 195 9.69 -36.28 -29.16
N LEU A 196 10.70 -35.55 -28.70
CA LEU A 196 12.05 -35.62 -29.27
C LEU A 196 12.61 -37.04 -29.19
N GLY A 197 12.48 -37.71 -28.04
CA GLY A 197 12.92 -39.09 -27.87
C GLY A 197 12.18 -40.09 -28.75
N ARG A 198 10.89 -39.89 -28.98
CA ARG A 198 10.10 -40.69 -29.93
C ARG A 198 10.64 -40.60 -31.34
N ARG A 199 10.90 -39.37 -31.81
CA ARG A 199 11.44 -39.13 -33.16
C ARG A 199 12.85 -39.71 -33.30
N LEU A 200 13.71 -39.50 -32.31
CA LEU A 200 15.07 -40.04 -32.31
C LEU A 200 15.08 -41.57 -32.29
N ALA A 201 14.19 -42.21 -31.52
CA ALA A 201 14.06 -43.65 -31.50
C ALA A 201 13.60 -44.20 -32.87
N ALA A 202 12.64 -43.53 -33.53
CA ALA A 202 12.21 -43.92 -34.87
C ALA A 202 13.33 -43.83 -35.92
N ILE A 203 14.20 -42.81 -35.85
CA ILE A 203 15.37 -42.72 -36.75
C ILE A 203 16.36 -43.83 -36.45
N LEU A 204 16.61 -44.11 -35.17
CA LEU A 204 17.52 -45.18 -34.76
C LEU A 204 17.05 -46.54 -35.28
N ASP A 205 15.77 -46.85 -35.16
CA ASP A 205 15.20 -48.13 -35.60
C ASP A 205 15.27 -48.29 -37.14
N ASN A 206 15.25 -47.19 -37.89
CA ASN A 206 15.36 -47.18 -39.36
C ASN A 206 16.81 -47.03 -39.88
N THR A 207 17.81 -46.87 -39.01
CA THR A 207 19.19 -46.59 -39.42
C THR A 207 20.16 -47.67 -38.93
N PRO A 208 20.72 -48.52 -39.80
CA PRO A 208 21.57 -49.63 -39.40
C PRO A 208 22.99 -49.23 -38.94
N SER A 209 23.37 -47.95 -39.03
CA SER A 209 24.72 -47.47 -38.66
C SER A 209 24.66 -46.31 -37.67
N ASN A 210 25.36 -46.47 -36.54
CA ASN A 210 25.48 -45.43 -35.50
C ASN A 210 26.07 -44.11 -36.04
N THR A 211 27.01 -44.19 -36.99
CA THR A 211 27.62 -43.00 -37.62
C THR A 211 26.60 -42.23 -38.45
N LYS A 212 25.75 -42.94 -39.21
CA LYS A 212 24.66 -42.31 -39.99
C LYS A 212 23.59 -41.74 -39.08
N PHE A 213 23.21 -42.47 -38.03
CA PHE A 213 22.27 -42.00 -37.01
C PHE A 213 22.76 -40.69 -36.37
N GLY A 214 24.01 -40.65 -35.91
CA GLY A 214 24.57 -39.46 -35.26
C GLY A 214 24.69 -38.25 -36.20
N ARG A 215 24.85 -38.46 -37.52
CA ARG A 215 24.80 -37.37 -38.51
C ARG A 215 23.37 -36.86 -38.72
N LEU A 216 22.40 -37.77 -38.83
CA LEU A 216 20.99 -37.42 -39.00
C LEU A 216 20.41 -36.70 -37.79
N ALA A 217 20.70 -37.18 -36.57
CA ALA A 217 20.22 -36.55 -35.34
C ALA A 217 20.73 -35.10 -35.18
N ARG A 218 22.01 -34.85 -35.53
CA ARG A 218 22.60 -33.50 -35.56
C ARG A 218 21.95 -32.61 -36.61
N HIS A 219 21.76 -33.13 -37.82
CA HIS A 219 21.20 -32.36 -38.93
C HIS A 219 19.72 -32.03 -38.73
N GLN A 220 18.92 -32.94 -38.15
CA GLN A 220 17.47 -32.76 -38.02
C GLN A 220 17.05 -32.03 -36.74
N PHE A 221 17.81 -32.13 -35.65
CA PHE A 221 17.42 -31.60 -34.33
C PHE A 221 18.46 -30.68 -33.67
N ASP A 222 19.56 -30.34 -34.34
CA ASP A 222 20.69 -29.53 -33.82
C ASP A 222 21.24 -30.01 -32.47
N LEU A 223 21.20 -31.33 -32.23
CA LEU A 223 21.68 -31.92 -30.99
C LEU A 223 23.19 -32.14 -31.06
N ARG A 224 23.96 -31.21 -30.47
CA ARG A 224 25.43 -31.26 -30.48
C ARG A 224 26.03 -32.20 -29.44
N ASP A 225 25.29 -32.52 -28.38
CA ASP A 225 25.72 -33.44 -27.32
C ASP A 225 25.19 -34.87 -27.57
N PRO A 226 26.07 -35.85 -27.90
CA PRO A 226 25.67 -37.24 -28.06
C PRO A 226 25.12 -37.87 -26.77
N ALA A 227 25.54 -37.39 -25.60
CA ALA A 227 25.07 -37.91 -24.32
C ALA A 227 23.59 -37.56 -24.11
N GLU A 228 23.19 -36.32 -24.40
CA GLU A 228 21.79 -35.89 -24.35
C GLU A 228 20.89 -36.73 -25.29
N VAL A 229 21.36 -37.03 -26.51
CA VAL A 229 20.62 -37.88 -27.47
C VAL A 229 20.36 -39.26 -26.87
N ALA A 230 21.39 -39.90 -26.32
CA ALA A 230 21.28 -41.23 -25.72
C ALA A 230 20.37 -41.22 -24.49
N GLU A 231 20.42 -40.17 -23.66
CA GLU A 231 19.54 -39.99 -22.50
C GLU A 231 18.07 -39.84 -22.89
N VAL A 232 17.78 -38.98 -23.87
CA VAL A 232 16.41 -38.71 -24.32
C VAL A 232 15.77 -39.96 -24.94
N ILE A 233 16.51 -40.71 -25.77
CA ILE A 233 16.05 -42.01 -26.31
C ILE A 233 15.79 -43.02 -25.21
N ARG A 234 16.69 -43.10 -24.22
CA ARG A 234 16.57 -44.05 -23.09
C ARG A 234 15.34 -43.76 -22.23
N VAL A 235 15.07 -42.49 -21.96
CA VAL A 235 13.85 -42.07 -21.24
C VAL A 235 12.62 -42.42 -22.07
N TRP A 236 12.61 -42.12 -23.38
CA TRP A 236 11.50 -42.47 -24.26
C TRP A 236 11.23 -43.98 -24.28
N LYS A 237 12.24 -44.82 -24.52
CA LYS A 237 12.08 -46.28 -24.56
C LYS A 237 11.55 -46.87 -23.25
N ARG A 238 11.70 -46.17 -22.11
CA ARG A 238 11.25 -46.65 -20.79
C ARG A 238 9.92 -46.07 -20.33
N TYR A 239 9.66 -44.80 -20.65
CA TYR A 239 8.52 -44.05 -20.09
C TYR A 239 7.64 -43.38 -21.16
N GLY A 240 7.96 -43.53 -22.44
CA GLY A 240 7.20 -42.94 -23.56
C GLY A 240 5.73 -43.34 -23.53
N ASP A 241 5.46 -44.62 -23.26
CA ASP A 241 4.10 -45.18 -23.18
C ASP A 241 3.52 -45.15 -21.75
N ARG A 242 4.14 -44.39 -20.84
CA ARG A 242 3.75 -44.30 -19.42
C ARG A 242 3.30 -42.90 -19.01
N PRO A 243 2.12 -42.44 -19.49
CA PRO A 243 1.56 -41.14 -19.12
C PRO A 243 1.23 -41.05 -17.62
N ASP A 244 1.00 -42.19 -16.96
CA ASP A 244 0.75 -42.32 -15.53
C ASP A 244 1.94 -41.83 -14.68
N ILE A 245 3.18 -42.01 -15.17
CA ILE A 245 4.40 -41.47 -14.56
C ILE A 245 4.74 -40.10 -15.12
N THR A 246 4.76 -39.94 -16.45
CA THR A 246 5.32 -38.73 -17.09
C THR A 246 4.51 -37.47 -16.80
N LYS A 247 3.21 -37.58 -16.51
CA LYS A 247 2.37 -36.45 -16.07
C LYS A 247 2.53 -36.09 -14.58
N LYS A 248 3.03 -37.02 -13.77
CA LYS A 248 3.15 -36.87 -12.30
C LYS A 248 4.56 -36.46 -11.85
N VAL A 249 5.58 -36.68 -12.68
CA VAL A 249 6.95 -36.25 -12.36
C VAL A 249 7.10 -34.74 -12.29
N ARG A 250 7.93 -34.30 -11.34
CA ARG A 250 8.17 -32.88 -11.07
C ARG A 250 8.89 -32.14 -12.19
N ASN A 251 9.88 -32.79 -12.81
CA ASN A 251 10.67 -32.24 -13.90
C ASN A 251 11.39 -33.36 -14.68
N TRP A 252 11.95 -33.00 -15.84
CA TRP A 252 12.69 -33.92 -16.72
C TRP A 252 13.84 -34.65 -16.03
N ARG A 253 14.56 -33.99 -15.10
CA ARG A 253 15.71 -34.60 -14.40
C ARG A 253 15.32 -35.82 -13.57
N VAL A 254 14.07 -35.89 -13.08
CA VAL A 254 13.57 -37.08 -12.38
C VAL A 254 13.50 -38.27 -13.34
N LEU A 255 12.99 -38.08 -14.56
CA LEU A 255 12.93 -39.15 -15.57
C LEU A 255 14.32 -39.58 -16.01
N LEU A 256 15.25 -38.63 -16.19
CA LEU A 256 16.65 -38.95 -16.47
C LEU A 256 17.24 -39.86 -15.39
N ALA A 257 17.11 -39.46 -14.12
CA ALA A 257 17.64 -40.22 -12.99
C ALA A 257 17.00 -41.62 -12.87
N LEU A 258 15.69 -41.75 -13.10
CA LEU A 258 14.99 -43.05 -13.12
C LEU A 258 15.43 -43.92 -14.31
N SER A 259 15.73 -43.30 -15.45
CA SER A 259 16.17 -44.00 -16.65
C SER A 259 17.64 -44.47 -16.58
N SER A 260 18.41 -43.97 -15.60
CA SER A 260 19.83 -44.25 -15.46
C SER A 260 20.12 -45.77 -15.40
N PRO A 261 21.13 -46.27 -16.13
CA PRO A 261 21.54 -47.67 -16.05
C PRO A 261 22.18 -48.03 -14.70
N SER A 262 22.67 -47.04 -13.95
CA SER A 262 23.25 -47.28 -12.61
C SER A 262 22.19 -47.56 -11.54
N LEU A 263 20.92 -47.29 -11.82
CA LEU A 263 19.82 -47.48 -10.88
C LEU A 263 19.25 -48.91 -11.00
N GLN A 264 19.25 -49.64 -9.88
CA GLN A 264 18.69 -50.99 -9.84
C GLN A 264 17.17 -50.97 -10.09
N VAL A 265 16.68 -51.96 -10.84
CA VAL A 265 15.25 -52.13 -11.17
C VAL A 265 14.33 -52.13 -9.93
N PRO A 266 14.60 -52.86 -8.84
CA PRO A 266 13.74 -52.83 -7.65
C PRO A 266 13.66 -51.43 -7.02
N VAL A 267 14.79 -50.72 -6.92
CA VAL A 267 14.85 -49.35 -6.37
C VAL A 267 14.11 -48.37 -7.28
N ARG A 268 14.26 -48.52 -8.61
CA ARG A 268 13.51 -47.72 -9.58
C ARG A 268 12.01 -47.90 -9.40
N ARG A 269 11.53 -49.15 -9.32
CA ARG A 269 10.11 -49.48 -9.10
C ARG A 269 9.57 -48.86 -7.82
N GLN A 270 10.35 -48.84 -6.73
CA GLN A 270 9.94 -48.15 -5.49
C GLN A 270 9.71 -46.64 -5.73
N PHE A 271 10.60 -45.96 -6.45
CA PHE A 271 10.39 -44.55 -6.78
C PHE A 271 9.22 -44.34 -7.75
N GLU A 272 8.99 -45.24 -8.69
CA GLU A 272 7.82 -45.21 -9.57
C GLU A 272 6.52 -45.33 -8.76
N THR A 273 6.44 -46.26 -7.80
CA THR A 273 5.29 -46.40 -6.90
C THR A 273 5.04 -45.12 -6.10
N LYS A 274 6.11 -44.49 -5.58
CA LYS A 274 6.00 -43.21 -4.87
C LYS A 274 5.46 -42.09 -5.75
N ILE A 275 5.91 -42.01 -7.01
CA ILE A 275 5.39 -41.03 -7.98
C ILE A 275 3.90 -41.29 -8.26
N LEU A 276 3.51 -42.56 -8.40
CA LEU A 276 2.11 -42.92 -8.62
C LEU A 276 1.21 -42.56 -7.43
N ALA A 277 1.72 -42.73 -6.21
CA ALA A 277 1.08 -42.31 -4.97
C ALA A 277 1.02 -40.78 -4.76
N GLY A 278 1.69 -40.00 -5.62
CA GLY A 278 1.72 -38.54 -5.55
C GLY A 278 2.79 -37.98 -4.60
N GLU A 279 3.73 -38.80 -4.14
CA GLU A 279 4.85 -38.34 -3.31
C GLU A 279 5.84 -37.50 -4.13
N ASN A 280 6.46 -36.52 -3.45
CA ASN A 280 7.48 -35.66 -4.06
C ASN A 280 8.83 -36.39 -4.18
N VAL A 281 9.09 -37.00 -5.34
CA VAL A 281 10.38 -37.61 -5.68
C VAL A 281 11.31 -36.61 -6.36
N THR A 282 12.58 -36.54 -5.93
CA THR A 282 13.59 -35.65 -6.52
C THR A 282 14.69 -36.43 -7.24
N ALA A 283 15.31 -35.81 -8.25
CA ALA A 283 16.46 -36.42 -8.94
C ALA A 283 17.63 -36.68 -7.97
N LYS A 284 17.85 -35.79 -6.99
CA LYS A 284 18.91 -35.94 -5.97
C LYS A 284 18.68 -37.17 -5.08
N SER A 285 17.44 -37.42 -4.65
CA SER A 285 17.13 -38.60 -3.83
C SER A 285 17.32 -39.91 -4.61
N ILE A 286 17.04 -39.90 -5.92
CA ILE A 286 17.29 -41.06 -6.79
C ILE A 286 18.80 -41.27 -6.97
N ALA A 287 19.55 -40.20 -7.27
CA ALA A 287 21.00 -40.26 -7.46
C ALA A 287 21.75 -40.75 -6.21
N ALA A 288 21.33 -40.33 -5.01
CA ALA A 288 21.93 -40.79 -3.75
C ALA A 288 21.84 -42.32 -3.59
N LYS A 289 20.69 -42.92 -3.94
CA LYS A 289 20.49 -44.38 -3.89
C LYS A 289 21.24 -45.12 -4.99
N ALA A 290 21.56 -44.46 -6.11
CA ALA A 290 22.43 -45.02 -7.14
C ALA A 290 23.92 -44.97 -6.74
N ALA A 291 24.33 -43.98 -5.93
CA ALA A 291 25.72 -43.76 -5.53
C ALA A 291 26.19 -44.69 -4.39
N THR A 292 25.29 -45.11 -3.49
CA THR A 292 25.58 -46.05 -2.38
C THR A 292 26.15 -47.42 -2.80
N ARG A 293 26.23 -47.68 -4.11
CA ARG A 293 26.85 -48.88 -4.70
C ARG A 293 28.33 -48.69 -5.07
N LYS A 294 28.84 -47.47 -5.24
CA LYS A 294 30.25 -47.27 -5.64
C LYS A 294 31.25 -47.46 -4.49
N THR A 295 30.77 -47.59 -3.26
CA THR A 295 31.58 -47.60 -2.04
C THR A 295 31.47 -48.90 -1.22
N GLY A 296 30.93 -49.98 -1.80
CA GLY A 296 30.88 -51.32 -1.20
C GLY A 296 31.08 -52.37 -2.27
#